data_AF-A0A565AR25-F1
#
_entry.id   AF-A0A565AR25-F1
#
_cell.length_a   1.000
_cell.length_b   1.000
_cell.length_c   1.000
_cell.angle_alpha   90.00
_cell.angle_beta   90.00
_cell.angle_gamma   90.00
#
_symmetry.space_group_name_H-M   'P 1'
#
loop_
_entity.id
_entity.type
_entity.pdbx_description
1 polymer ?
#
loop_
_entity_poly.entity_id
_entity_poly.type
_entity_poly.pdbx_seq_one_letter_code
_entity_poly.pdbx_strand_id
1 'polypeptide(L)'
;MRKLNDVTEEDNTVQTESNIKCAQENNRVSEPEAGLVPHRTNEEESQRVSAKSELYKLCGVRHWKAPVYECCDNEGPSHKKLFTVRATVEIKEGSRITVLECFGDPQHKKKIAAEQAAEAALWYLKNVGHTLQTDKASGR
;
A
#
# COMPACT_ATOMS: atom_id res chain seq x y z
N MET A 1 44.58 -26.83 28.82
CA MET A 1 44.11 -27.30 27.49
C MET A 1 44.25 -26.14 26.51
N ARG A 2 44.72 -26.44 25.30
CA ARG A 2 45.20 -25.50 24.28
C ARG A 2 44.04 -24.74 23.60
N LYS A 3 44.33 -23.52 23.13
CA LYS A 3 43.55 -22.74 22.16
C LYS A 3 43.28 -23.56 20.89
N LEU A 4 42.08 -23.40 20.33
CA LEU A 4 41.91 -23.39 18.88
C LEU A 4 41.09 -22.15 18.54
N ASN A 5 41.72 -21.28 17.76
CA ASN A 5 41.04 -20.22 17.03
C ASN A 5 40.47 -20.90 15.77
N ASP A 6 39.28 -20.51 15.33
CA ASP A 6 38.88 -20.70 13.93
C ASP A 6 38.42 -19.35 13.38
N VAL A 7 39.09 -18.96 12.31
CA VAL A 7 38.87 -17.80 11.46
C VAL A 7 38.08 -18.30 10.27
N THR A 8 37.00 -17.63 9.88
CA THR A 8 36.50 -17.63 8.49
C THR A 8 35.69 -16.33 8.33
N GLU A 9 36.33 -15.27 7.85
CA GLU A 9 36.43 -14.83 6.45
C GLU A 9 35.16 -14.13 5.94
N GLU A 10 35.35 -12.85 5.62
CA GLU A 10 34.48 -12.00 4.82
C GLU A 10 34.66 -12.36 3.33
N ASP A 11 33.58 -12.54 2.57
CA ASP A 11 33.51 -12.27 1.13
C ASP A 11 32.01 -12.26 0.74
N ASN A 12 31.38 -11.11 0.47
CA ASN A 12 31.37 -10.34 -0.78
C ASN A 12 30.22 -10.72 -1.72
N THR A 13 29.79 -9.67 -2.43
CA THR A 13 28.70 -9.48 -3.39
C THR A 13 27.91 -10.69 -3.93
N VAL A 14 26.60 -10.53 -4.12
CA VAL A 14 26.00 -10.40 -5.47
C VAL A 14 24.63 -9.72 -5.38
N GLN A 15 24.45 -8.74 -6.26
CA GLN A 15 23.23 -8.01 -6.56
C GLN A 15 22.06 -8.95 -6.89
N THR A 16 20.87 -8.65 -6.38
CA THR A 16 19.64 -9.00 -7.09
C THR A 16 18.67 -7.82 -7.02
N GLU A 17 18.84 -6.89 -7.97
CA GLU A 17 17.77 -6.00 -8.38
C GLU A 17 16.62 -6.86 -8.93
N SER A 18 15.65 -7.19 -8.09
CA SER A 18 14.39 -7.77 -8.58
C SER A 18 13.50 -6.63 -9.04
N ASN A 19 13.70 -6.26 -10.30
CA ASN A 19 12.81 -5.43 -11.10
C ASN A 19 11.44 -6.11 -11.19
N ILE A 20 10.54 -5.80 -10.26
CA ILE A 20 9.13 -6.16 -10.38
C ILE A 20 8.37 -4.90 -10.79
N LYS A 21 8.43 -4.62 -12.09
CA LYS A 21 7.42 -3.84 -12.78
C LYS A 21 6.11 -4.62 -12.66
N CYS A 22 5.21 -4.23 -11.77
CA CYS A 22 3.85 -4.77 -11.78
C CYS A 22 3.12 -4.21 -12.99
N ALA A 23 3.21 -4.96 -14.09
CA ALA A 23 2.35 -4.81 -15.24
C ALA A 23 0.90 -4.97 -14.83
N GLN A 24 0.10 -4.03 -15.32
CA GLN A 24 -1.34 -4.11 -15.46
C GLN A 24 -1.64 -5.28 -16.40
N GLU A 25 -2.20 -6.38 -15.87
CA GLU A 25 -2.78 -7.43 -16.70
C GLU A 25 -4.22 -7.70 -16.23
N ASN A 26 -5.15 -7.20 -17.04
CA ASN A 26 -6.52 -7.69 -17.09
C ASN A 26 -6.47 -9.08 -17.73
N ASN A 27 -6.96 -10.11 -17.05
CA ASN A 27 -7.49 -11.26 -17.78
C ASN A 27 -8.60 -12.00 -17.03
N ARG A 28 -9.50 -12.53 -17.84
CA ARG A 28 -10.92 -12.74 -17.58
C ARG A 28 -11.24 -14.24 -17.49
N VAL A 29 -12.15 -14.58 -16.56
CA VAL A 29 -13.12 -15.71 -16.50
C VAL A 29 -12.61 -17.14 -16.24
N SER A 30 -13.18 -17.78 -15.21
CA SER A 30 -14.09 -18.94 -15.33
C SER A 30 -14.86 -19.20 -14.02
N GLU A 31 -16.18 -19.41 -14.17
CA GLU A 31 -17.19 -19.80 -13.16
C GLU A 31 -17.17 -21.35 -12.97
N PRO A 32 -17.80 -21.94 -11.91
CA PRO A 32 -19.26 -22.05 -11.86
C PRO A 32 -19.94 -21.91 -10.47
N GLU A 33 -21.18 -21.42 -10.57
CA GLU A 33 -22.38 -21.43 -9.73
C GLU A 33 -22.46 -22.29 -8.45
N ALA A 34 -22.83 -21.65 -7.32
CA ALA A 34 -23.81 -22.18 -6.36
C ALA A 34 -24.45 -21.00 -5.60
N GLY A 35 -25.78 -20.96 -5.61
CA GLY A 35 -26.57 -19.75 -5.37
C GLY A 35 -26.45 -19.15 -3.96
N LEU A 36 -26.11 -17.87 -3.93
CA LEU A 36 -26.57 -16.91 -2.93
C LEU A 36 -26.90 -15.61 -3.65
N VAL A 37 -28.12 -15.14 -3.41
CA VAL A 37 -28.77 -13.97 -4.00
C VAL A 37 -27.80 -12.78 -4.12
N PRO A 38 -27.51 -12.26 -5.33
CA PRO A 38 -26.79 -11.01 -5.43
C PRO A 38 -27.80 -9.90 -5.06
N HIS A 39 -27.72 -9.43 -3.82
CA HIS A 39 -28.19 -8.08 -3.54
C HIS A 39 -27.36 -7.14 -4.41
N ARG A 40 -27.91 -6.80 -5.58
CA ARG A 40 -27.50 -5.64 -6.34
C ARG A 40 -27.81 -4.44 -5.46
N THR A 41 -26.84 -4.01 -4.66
CA THR A 41 -26.78 -2.63 -4.21
C THR A 41 -26.50 -1.80 -5.46
N ASN A 42 -27.58 -1.41 -6.14
CA ASN A 42 -27.58 -0.22 -6.97
C ASN A 42 -27.34 0.95 -6.03
N GLU A 43 -26.06 1.21 -5.76
CA GLU A 43 -25.60 2.43 -5.09
C GLU A 43 -24.62 3.07 -6.08
N GLU A 44 -25.21 3.88 -6.95
CA GLU A 44 -24.63 5.11 -7.45
C GLU A 44 -23.10 5.04 -7.66
N GLU A 45 -22.70 4.64 -8.86
CA GLU A 45 -21.34 4.78 -9.39
C GLU A 45 -20.98 6.27 -9.57
N SER A 46 -21.07 7.05 -8.50
CA SER A 46 -20.23 8.22 -8.32
C SER A 46 -18.84 7.66 -8.14
N GLN A 47 -18.04 7.66 -9.22
CA GLN A 47 -16.63 7.25 -9.28
C GLN A 47 -15.94 7.22 -7.91
N ARG A 48 -16.02 6.09 -7.19
CA ARG A 48 -15.40 5.97 -5.87
C ARG A 48 -13.90 6.00 -6.09
N VAL A 49 -13.31 7.16 -5.82
CA VAL A 49 -11.87 7.35 -5.88
C VAL A 49 -11.25 6.45 -4.80
N SER A 50 -10.31 5.60 -5.19
CA SER A 50 -9.61 4.72 -4.25
C SER A 50 -8.70 5.55 -3.35
N ALA A 51 -8.57 5.18 -2.08
CA ALA A 51 -7.66 5.79 -1.12
C ALA A 51 -6.23 5.85 -1.66
N LYS A 52 -5.78 4.81 -2.39
CA LYS A 52 -4.46 4.83 -3.04
C LYS A 52 -4.33 5.95 -4.05
N SER A 53 -5.37 6.16 -4.85
CA SER A 53 -5.37 7.21 -5.87
C SER A 53 -5.50 8.61 -5.28
N GLU A 54 -6.25 8.77 -4.18
CA GLU A 54 -6.29 10.03 -3.44
C GLU A 54 -4.96 10.35 -2.78
N LEU A 55 -4.32 9.36 -2.14
CA LEU A 55 -3.01 9.54 -1.52
C LEU A 55 -1.95 9.94 -2.57
N TYR A 56 -1.99 9.29 -3.73
CA TYR A 56 -1.12 9.66 -4.85
C TYR A 56 -1.34 11.11 -5.30
N LYS A 57 -2.61 11.53 -5.46
CA LYS A 57 -2.95 12.91 -5.82
C LYS A 57 -2.46 13.90 -4.75
N LEU A 58 -2.65 13.60 -3.47
CA LEU A 58 -2.19 14.42 -2.36
C LEU A 58 -0.68 14.62 -2.40
N CYS A 59 0.09 13.54 -2.57
CA CYS A 59 1.53 13.64 -2.72
C CYS A 59 1.94 14.51 -3.92
N GLY A 60 1.24 14.36 -5.05
CA GLY A 60 1.47 15.18 -6.24
C GLY A 60 1.24 16.68 -6.02
N VAL A 61 0.11 17.05 -5.39
CA VAL A 61 -0.23 18.45 -5.08
C VAL A 61 0.77 19.07 -4.08
N ARG A 62 1.32 18.25 -3.18
CA ARG A 62 2.30 18.70 -2.19
C ARG A 62 3.76 18.61 -2.67
N HIS A 63 3.99 18.19 -3.92
CA HIS A 63 5.33 17.96 -4.48
C HIS A 63 6.18 16.98 -3.65
N TRP A 64 5.52 16.04 -2.99
CA TRP A 64 6.17 14.93 -2.30
C TRP A 64 6.45 13.78 -3.26
N LYS A 65 7.27 12.82 -2.84
CA LYS A 65 7.46 11.59 -3.60
C LYS A 65 6.17 10.77 -3.63
N ALA A 66 6.02 9.96 -4.67
CA ALA A 66 4.91 9.03 -4.77
C ALA A 66 4.92 8.05 -3.58
N PRO A 67 3.75 7.71 -3.02
CA PRO A 67 3.66 6.74 -1.94
C PRO A 67 4.15 5.37 -2.41
N VAL A 68 4.97 4.71 -1.58
CA VAL A 68 5.49 3.37 -1.84
C VAL A 68 4.67 2.36 -1.06
N TYR A 69 4.32 1.24 -1.71
CA TYR A 69 3.57 0.16 -1.07
C TYR A 69 4.40 -1.11 -1.06
N GLU A 70 4.61 -1.66 0.12
CA GLU A 70 5.33 -2.91 0.31
C GLU A 70 4.43 -3.95 0.97
N CYS A 71 4.40 -5.15 0.40
CA CYS A 71 3.69 -6.27 1.02
C CYS A 71 4.61 -6.95 2.02
N CYS A 72 4.27 -6.87 3.29
CA CYS A 72 4.86 -7.70 4.34
C CYS A 72 4.20 -9.08 4.21
N ASP A 73 4.81 -9.97 3.43
CA ASP A 73 4.30 -11.31 3.25
C ASP A 73 4.51 -12.17 4.51
N ASN A 74 3.54 -13.07 4.72
CA ASN A 74 3.64 -14.32 5.49
C ASN A 74 3.24 -14.27 6.97
N GLU A 75 1.96 -14.01 7.24
CA GLU A 75 1.35 -14.59 8.44
C GLU A 75 0.47 -15.79 8.07
N GLY A 76 0.78 -16.94 8.67
CA GLY A 76 -0.03 -18.16 8.58
C GLY A 76 0.37 -19.18 7.51
N PRO A 77 -0.18 -20.41 7.60
CA PRO A 77 0.03 -21.47 6.61
C PRO A 77 -0.42 -21.06 5.20
N SER A 78 0.12 -21.67 4.15
CA SER A 78 -0.16 -21.30 2.74
C SER A 78 -1.66 -21.19 2.38
N HIS A 79 -2.52 -21.97 3.02
CA HIS A 79 -3.97 -22.00 2.81
C HIS A 79 -4.77 -20.98 3.66
N LYS A 80 -4.10 -20.29 4.59
CA LYS A 80 -4.65 -19.25 5.47
C LYS A 80 -3.74 -18.01 5.50
N LYS A 81 -3.01 -17.79 4.41
CA LYS A 81 -2.03 -16.72 4.33
C LYS A 81 -2.73 -15.36 4.38
N LEU A 82 -2.34 -14.55 5.34
CA LEU A 82 -2.73 -13.16 5.43
C LEU A 82 -1.60 -12.27 4.92
N PHE A 83 -2.00 -11.12 4.40
CA PHE A 83 -1.14 -10.11 3.83
C PHE A 83 -1.34 -8.80 4.56
N THR A 84 -0.25 -8.25 5.07
CA THR A 84 -0.18 -6.89 5.58
C THR A 84 0.57 -6.05 4.57
N VAL A 85 0.08 -4.84 4.31
CA VAL A 85 0.75 -3.91 3.38
C VAL A 85 1.15 -2.67 4.15
N ARG A 86 2.41 -2.26 3.98
CA ARG A 86 2.94 -0.98 4.44
C ARG A 86 2.81 0.05 3.32
N ALA A 87 2.23 1.20 3.62
CA ALA A 87 2.27 2.40 2.81
C ALA A 87 3.27 3.38 3.42
N THR A 88 4.22 3.84 2.61
CA THR A 88 5.27 4.78 3.02
C THR A 88 5.12 6.09 2.24
N VAL A 89 5.02 7.20 2.96
CA VAL A 89 4.90 8.56 2.39
C VAL A 89 6.05 9.42 2.90
N GLU A 90 6.84 9.97 1.99
CA GLU A 90 7.91 10.91 2.32
C GLU A 90 7.35 12.34 2.32
N ILE A 91 7.12 12.88 3.51
CA ILE A 91 6.62 14.24 3.74
C ILE A 91 7.81 15.19 3.77
N LYS A 92 7.89 16.09 2.78
CA LYS A 92 8.92 17.12 2.71
C LYS A 92 8.34 18.47 3.15
N GLU A 93 8.91 19.05 4.20
CA GLU A 93 8.55 20.38 4.71
C GLU A 93 9.82 21.23 4.86
N GLY A 94 10.02 22.15 3.91
CA GLY A 94 11.26 22.92 3.80
C GLY A 94 12.48 22.01 3.63
N SER A 95 13.39 22.05 4.60
CA SER A 95 14.59 21.20 4.64
C SER A 95 14.40 19.90 5.42
N ARG A 96 13.25 19.71 6.09
CA ARG A 96 12.96 18.51 6.89
C ARG A 96 12.26 17.48 6.04
N ILE A 97 12.65 16.22 6.22
CA ILE A 97 12.01 15.07 5.60
C ILE A 97 11.51 14.17 6.73
N THR A 98 10.21 13.91 6.73
CA THR A 98 9.57 12.98 7.66
C THR A 98 9.00 11.82 6.86
N VAL A 99 9.21 10.60 7.33
CA VAL A 99 8.65 9.40 6.68
C VAL A 99 7.45 8.94 7.49
N LEU A 100 6.27 8.94 6.87
CA LEU A 100 5.05 8.36 7.43
C LEU A 100 4.93 6.92 6.94
N GLU A 101 4.81 6.00 7.88
CA GLU A 101 4.53 4.59 7.59
C GLU A 101 3.19 4.20 8.18
N CYS A 102 2.33 3.61 7.36
CA CYS A 102 1.03 3.12 7.79
C CYS A 102 0.87 1.67 7.33
N PHE A 103 0.32 0.83 8.21
CA PHE A 103 0.07 -0.57 7.92
C PHE A 103 -1.42 -0.77 7.78
N GLY A 104 -1.83 -1.47 6.72
CA GLY A 104 -3.18 -1.99 6.62
C GLY A 104 -3.36 -3.22 7.51
N ASP A 105 -4.60 -3.53 7.88
CA ASP A 105 -4.88 -4.75 8.63
C ASP A 105 -4.47 -6.02 7.84
N PRO A 106 -4.22 -7.16 8.52
CA PRO A 106 -4.03 -8.44 7.87
C PRO A 106 -5.24 -8.81 7.01
N GLN A 107 -5.04 -8.94 5.70
CA GLN A 107 -6.10 -9.26 4.75
C GLN A 107 -5.76 -10.49 3.92
N HIS A 108 -6.80 -11.19 3.48
CA HIS A 108 -6.67 -12.30 2.52
C HIS A 108 -6.28 -11.83 1.10
N LYS A 109 -6.33 -10.51 0.83
CA LYS A 109 -5.98 -9.89 -0.45
C LYS A 109 -5.04 -8.70 -0.24
N LYS A 110 -3.86 -8.73 -0.89
CA LYS A 110 -2.89 -7.62 -0.92
C LYS A 110 -3.51 -6.29 -1.32
N LYS A 111 -4.44 -6.29 -2.29
CA LYS A 111 -5.13 -5.07 -2.74
C LYS A 111 -5.93 -4.40 -1.62
N ILE A 112 -6.62 -5.17 -0.78
CA ILE A 112 -7.44 -4.63 0.30
C ILE A 112 -6.54 -4.08 1.40
N ALA A 113 -5.50 -4.83 1.80
CA ALA A 113 -4.50 -4.34 2.75
C ALA A 113 -3.83 -3.05 2.28
N ALA A 114 -3.50 -2.94 0.99
CA ALA A 114 -2.92 -1.71 0.42
C ALA A 114 -3.89 -0.53 0.45
N GLU A 115 -5.18 -0.76 0.20
CA GLU A 115 -6.22 0.27 0.28
C GLU A 115 -6.38 0.77 1.72
N GLN A 116 -6.43 -0.14 2.69
CA GLN A 116 -6.50 0.19 4.12
C GLN A 116 -5.26 0.96 4.60
N ALA A 117 -4.06 0.55 4.16
CA ALA A 117 -2.82 1.26 4.47
C ALA A 117 -2.85 2.71 3.93
N ALA A 118 -3.40 2.91 2.73
CA ALA A 118 -3.55 4.23 2.13
C ALA A 118 -4.60 5.08 2.86
N GLU A 119 -5.71 4.48 3.28
CA GLU A 119 -6.76 5.14 4.06
C GLU A 119 -6.23 5.65 5.41
N ALA A 120 -5.46 4.81 6.11
CA ALA A 120 -4.80 5.19 7.35
C ALA A 120 -3.85 6.38 7.15
N ALA A 121 -3.04 6.35 6.08
CA ALA A 121 -2.14 7.45 5.75
C ALA A 121 -2.91 8.75 5.44
N LEU A 122 -3.98 8.69 4.65
CA LEU A 122 -4.82 9.84 4.35
C LEU A 122 -5.48 10.43 5.59
N TRP A 123 -6.00 9.57 6.48
CA TRP A 123 -6.60 10.00 7.73
C TRP A 123 -5.59 10.76 8.59
N TYR A 124 -4.38 10.22 8.74
CA TYR A 124 -3.30 10.88 9.47
C TYR A 124 -2.94 12.23 8.85
N LEU A 125 -2.69 12.24 7.53
CA LEU A 125 -2.33 13.45 6.78
C LEU A 125 -3.40 14.54 6.91
N LYS A 126 -4.68 14.17 6.83
CA LYS A 126 -5.80 15.09 7.05
C LYS A 126 -5.79 15.67 8.46
N ASN A 127 -5.53 14.85 9.47
CA ASN A 127 -5.51 15.28 10.87
C ASN A 127 -4.33 16.23 11.18
N VAL A 128 -3.20 16.09 10.49
CA VAL A 128 -2.06 17.01 10.62
C VAL A 128 -2.16 18.24 9.70
N GLY A 129 -3.26 18.39 8.94
CA GLY A 129 -3.54 19.57 8.11
C GLY A 129 -3.15 19.45 6.63
N HIS A 130 -2.72 18.27 6.18
CA HIS A 130 -2.44 17.98 4.78
C HIS A 130 -3.67 17.46 4.06
N THR A 131 -4.62 18.35 3.75
CA THR A 131 -5.83 18.00 3.00
C THR A 131 -5.72 18.32 1.52
N LEU A 132 -6.40 17.53 0.70
CA LEU A 132 -6.79 17.92 -0.66
C LEU A 132 -8.03 18.82 -0.51
N GLN A 133 -7.93 20.08 -0.92
CA GLN A 133 -9.14 20.87 -1.13
C GLN A 133 -9.81 20.32 -2.40
N THR A 134 -10.72 19.37 -2.22
CA THR A 134 -11.69 19.08 -3.26
C THR A 134 -12.60 20.29 -3.30
N ASP A 135 -12.51 21.10 -4.34
CA ASP A 135 -13.48 22.17 -4.61
C ASP A 135 -14.85 21.50 -4.70
N LYS A 136 -15.56 21.43 -3.57
CA LYS A 136 -16.98 21.20 -3.58
C LYS A 136 -17.57 22.53 -3.96
N ALA A 137 -18.02 22.60 -5.20
CA ALA A 137 -18.75 23.70 -5.80
C ALA A 137 -19.46 24.54 -4.71
N SER A 138 -18.91 25.72 -4.45
CA SER A 138 -19.61 26.82 -3.81
C SER A 138 -20.70 27.29 -4.77
N GLY A 139 -21.75 26.49 -4.88
CA GLY A 139 -22.93 26.74 -5.70
C GLY A 139 -24.04 27.36 -4.86
N ARG A 140 -23.86 28.65 -4.58
CA ARG A 140 -24.86 29.72 -4.35
C ARG A 140 -25.91 29.57 -3.24
#